data_AF-A0A381T7G1-F1
#
_entry.id   AF-A0A381T7G1-F1
#
_cell.length_a   1.000
_cell.length_b   1.000
_cell.length_c   1.000
_cell.angle_alpha   90.00
_cell.angle_beta   90.00
_cell.angle_gamma   90.00
#
_symmetry.space_group_name_H-M   'P 1'
#
loop_
_entity.id
_entity.type
_entity.pdbx_description
1 polymer ?
#
loop_
_entity_poly.entity_id
_entity_poly.type
_entity_poly.pdbx_seq_one_letter_code
_entity_poly.pdbx_strand_id
1 'polypeptide(L)'
;MFKSSNRFSLYLVICLTLIFAQACEKDFTSLDSDVINSDNAINFETNSIEYPIVTHSRIVDPVQSNNLPSFLLGYNNHAIYGESTSSFVGQMVPDQYSPDFGDNTVLDSVILTIPYFSRGIETSDEDDITYELDSVYGDSPIKLSIYRNNFFLRSFDPYGEFDDSQKYYSNGSLSDLE
;
A
#
# COMPACT_ATOMS: atom_id res chain seq x y z
N MET A 1 84.48 -53.84 6.06
CA MET A 1 85.04 -52.73 5.27
C MET A 1 83.94 -52.20 4.36
N PHE A 2 83.31 -51.08 4.71
CA PHE A 2 82.83 -50.01 3.81
C PHE A 2 82.08 -48.98 4.67
N LYS A 3 82.75 -47.84 4.89
CA LYS A 3 82.25 -46.64 5.57
C LYS A 3 81.91 -45.63 4.46
N SER A 4 80.64 -45.47 4.14
CA SER A 4 80.08 -44.45 3.23
C SER A 4 78.56 -44.61 3.34
N SER A 5 77.71 -43.61 3.60
CA SER A 5 77.57 -42.40 2.81
C SER A 5 76.61 -41.38 3.49
N ASN A 6 76.81 -41.00 4.76
CA ASN A 6 75.93 -40.02 5.44
C ASN A 6 75.91 -38.63 4.77
N ARG A 7 76.91 -38.29 3.94
CA ARG A 7 76.94 -37.02 3.19
C ARG A 7 76.05 -37.06 1.95
N PHE A 8 75.88 -38.21 1.29
CA PHE A 8 75.08 -38.33 0.07
C PHE A 8 73.58 -38.19 0.38
N SER A 9 73.11 -38.81 1.46
CA SER A 9 71.73 -38.64 1.96
C SER A 9 71.46 -37.18 2.36
N LEU A 10 72.42 -36.49 3.00
CA LEU A 10 72.28 -35.09 3.37
C LEU A 10 72.17 -34.16 2.15
N TYR A 11 73.01 -34.36 1.12
CA TYR A 11 72.92 -33.58 -0.12
C TYR A 11 71.61 -33.81 -0.87
N LEU A 12 71.08 -35.05 -0.84
CA LEU A 12 69.81 -35.38 -1.49
C LEU A 12 68.62 -34.71 -0.76
N VAL A 13 68.62 -34.68 0.57
CA VAL A 13 67.61 -33.97 1.35
C VAL A 13 67.69 -32.46 1.12
N ILE A 14 68.89 -31.88 1.09
CA ILE A 14 69.09 -30.45 0.82
C ILE A 14 68.59 -30.06 -0.59
N CYS A 15 68.93 -30.86 -1.61
CA CYS A 15 68.42 -30.65 -2.97
C CYS A 15 66.88 -30.75 -3.02
N LEU A 16 66.29 -31.74 -2.35
CA LEU A 16 64.84 -31.90 -2.32
C LEU A 16 64.16 -30.69 -1.65
N THR A 17 64.72 -30.19 -0.54
CA THR A 17 64.19 -28.99 0.13
C THR A 17 64.35 -27.72 -0.71
N LEU A 18 65.43 -27.60 -1.49
CA LEU A 18 65.62 -26.47 -2.41
C LEU A 18 64.63 -26.49 -3.57
N ILE A 19 64.27 -27.66 -4.09
CA ILE A 19 63.27 -27.80 -5.16
C ILE A 19 61.87 -27.40 -4.65
N PHE A 20 61.49 -27.84 -3.45
CA PHE A 20 60.20 -27.46 -2.86
C PHE A 20 60.13 -25.97 -2.46
N ALA A 21 61.26 -25.33 -2.16
CA ALA A 21 61.30 -23.90 -1.86
C ALA A 21 61.11 -22.99 -3.11
N GLN A 22 61.35 -23.51 -4.32
CA GLN A 22 61.17 -22.77 -5.58
C GLN A 22 59.76 -22.94 -6.19
N ALA A 23 58.90 -23.80 -5.62
CA ALA A 23 57.57 -24.10 -6.16
C ALA A 23 56.47 -23.14 -5.65
N CYS A 24 56.83 -22.00 -5.06
CA CYS A 24 55.89 -21.00 -4.55
C CYS A 24 55.84 -19.76 -5.46
N GLU A 25 55.74 -19.96 -6.79
CA GLU A 25 55.35 -18.87 -7.70
C GLU A 25 53.82 -18.72 -7.62
N LYS A 26 53.35 -17.52 -7.26
CA LYS A 26 51.92 -17.18 -7.24
C LYS A 26 51.58 -16.23 -8.37
N ASP A 27 51.85 -16.64 -9.61
CA ASP A 27 51.46 -15.82 -10.75
C ASP A 27 50.04 -16.18 -11.18
N PHE A 28 49.09 -15.32 -10.82
CA PHE A 28 47.73 -15.38 -11.38
C PHE A 28 47.79 -14.79 -12.79
N THR A 29 47.36 -15.56 -13.79
CA THR A 29 47.22 -15.08 -15.17
C THR A 29 46.04 -14.10 -15.22
N SER A 30 46.32 -12.79 -15.12
CA SER A 30 45.32 -11.76 -15.43
C SER A 30 45.13 -11.67 -16.94
N LEU A 31 43.88 -11.68 -17.39
CA LEU A 31 43.52 -11.40 -18.78
C LEU A 31 43.82 -9.91 -19.03
N ASP A 32 44.93 -9.65 -19.71
CA ASP A 32 45.58 -8.35 -19.82
C ASP A 32 44.78 -7.35 -20.67
N SER A 33 44.01 -6.51 -19.97
CA SER A 33 44.12 -5.08 -20.14
C SER A 33 44.79 -4.56 -18.87
N ASP A 34 46.06 -4.17 -18.95
CA ASP A 34 46.97 -3.67 -17.90
C ASP A 34 46.46 -2.41 -17.15
N VAL A 35 45.21 -2.04 -17.40
CA VAL A 35 44.49 -0.95 -16.75
C VAL A 35 44.05 -1.34 -15.34
N ILE A 36 43.75 -2.63 -15.06
CA ILE A 36 43.26 -3.10 -13.75
C ILE A 36 43.92 -4.45 -13.38
N ASN A 37 44.73 -4.47 -12.32
CA ASN A 37 45.50 -5.60 -11.80
C ASN A 37 45.43 -5.68 -10.25
N SER A 38 46.04 -6.71 -9.65
CA SER A 38 46.03 -6.93 -8.20
C SER A 38 46.78 -5.88 -7.38
N ASP A 39 47.56 -5.01 -8.02
CA ASP A 39 48.35 -3.96 -7.37
C ASP A 39 47.62 -2.61 -7.38
N ASN A 40 46.75 -2.37 -8.38
CA ASN A 40 46.01 -1.11 -8.54
C ASN A 40 44.48 -1.23 -8.32
N ALA A 41 43.94 -2.46 -8.24
CA ALA A 41 42.53 -2.76 -8.02
C ALA A 41 42.23 -3.27 -6.59
N ILE A 42 42.97 -2.76 -5.61
CA ILE A 42 42.89 -3.20 -4.20
C ILE A 42 41.79 -2.51 -3.38
N ASN A 43 41.18 -1.46 -3.92
CA ASN A 43 40.15 -0.68 -3.25
C ASN A 43 39.02 -0.34 -4.22
N PHE A 44 38.01 -1.21 -4.30
CA PHE A 44 36.71 -0.89 -4.88
C PHE A 44 35.76 -0.29 -3.82
N GLU A 45 36.30 0.45 -2.84
CA GLU A 45 35.46 1.26 -1.96
C GLU A 45 34.88 2.42 -2.79
N THR A 46 33.71 2.16 -3.38
CA THR A 46 32.89 3.21 -3.94
C THR A 46 32.38 4.04 -2.77
N ASN A 47 32.65 5.34 -2.79
CA ASN A 47 32.07 6.26 -1.81
C ASN A 47 30.53 6.12 -1.85
N SER A 48 29.96 5.54 -0.80
CA SER A 48 28.52 5.51 -0.60
C SER A 48 28.12 6.83 0.06
N ILE A 49 27.26 7.58 -0.60
CA ILE A 49 26.68 8.80 -0.05
C ILE A 49 25.22 8.48 0.24
N GLU A 50 24.86 8.39 1.52
CA GLU A 50 23.48 8.27 1.94
C GLU A 50 22.82 9.64 1.89
N TYR A 51 21.79 9.78 1.06
CA TYR A 51 20.95 10.96 1.04
C TYR A 51 19.73 10.71 1.92
N PRO A 52 19.44 11.55 2.93
CA PRO A 52 18.21 11.42 3.70
C PRO A 52 17.02 11.68 2.77
N ILE A 53 16.18 10.66 2.56
CA ILE A 53 14.93 10.79 1.84
C ILE A 53 13.90 11.40 2.80
N VAL A 54 13.55 12.66 2.59
CA VAL A 54 12.46 13.32 3.32
C VAL A 54 11.18 13.15 2.52
N THR A 55 10.28 12.31 3.01
CA THR A 55 8.91 12.17 2.47
C THR A 55 7.94 13.00 3.29
N HIS A 56 6.92 13.55 2.64
CA HIS A 56 5.79 14.21 3.30
C HIS A 56 4.50 13.84 2.57
N SER A 57 3.42 13.72 3.33
CA SER A 57 2.08 13.59 2.76
C SER A 57 1.64 14.95 2.26
N ARG A 58 1.13 15.00 1.02
CA ARG A 58 0.52 16.20 0.43
C ARG A 58 -0.96 15.93 0.22
N ILE A 59 -1.79 16.90 0.60
CA ILE A 59 -3.23 16.88 0.26
C ILE A 59 -3.34 16.96 -1.26
N VAL A 60 -4.04 16.00 -1.84
CA VAL A 60 -4.33 15.96 -3.27
C VAL A 60 -5.45 16.93 -3.62
N ASP A 61 -5.47 17.38 -4.87
CA ASP A 61 -6.57 18.19 -5.39
C ASP A 61 -7.90 17.44 -5.27
N PRO A 62 -9.04 18.16 -5.16
CA PRO A 62 -10.34 17.54 -5.02
C PRO A 62 -10.61 16.57 -6.16
N VAL A 63 -11.09 15.37 -5.81
CA VAL A 63 -11.45 14.34 -6.79
C VAL A 63 -12.96 14.22 -6.87
N GLN A 64 -13.48 13.92 -8.05
CA GLN A 64 -14.90 13.66 -8.22
C GLN A 64 -15.29 12.44 -7.35
N SER A 65 -16.33 12.60 -6.53
CA SER A 65 -16.72 11.65 -5.48
C SER A 65 -18.22 11.30 -5.47
N ASN A 66 -18.96 11.67 -6.52
CA ASN A 66 -20.36 11.27 -6.70
C ASN A 66 -20.53 10.02 -7.57
N ASN A 67 -21.72 9.41 -7.49
CA ASN A 67 -22.13 8.23 -8.25
C ASN A 67 -21.21 7.00 -8.05
N LEU A 68 -20.64 6.88 -6.85
CA LEU A 68 -19.85 5.73 -6.47
C LEU A 68 -20.75 4.50 -6.25
N PRO A 69 -20.28 3.28 -6.61
CA PRO A 69 -21.05 2.05 -6.41
C PRO A 69 -21.22 1.70 -4.92
N SER A 70 -20.33 2.18 -4.07
CA SER A 70 -20.40 2.06 -2.63
C SER A 70 -19.80 3.29 -1.95
N PHE A 71 -20.25 3.57 -0.73
CA PHE A 71 -19.75 4.67 0.08
C PHE A 71 -19.09 4.12 1.34
N LEU A 72 -17.97 4.74 1.72
CA LEU A 72 -17.31 4.48 2.99
C LEU A 72 -17.92 5.35 4.09
N LEU A 73 -18.03 4.78 5.29
CA LEU A 73 -18.55 5.47 6.47
C LEU A 73 -17.71 5.09 7.67
N GLY A 74 -17.20 6.08 8.41
CA GLY A 74 -16.48 5.84 9.66
C GLY A 74 -15.16 6.60 9.76
N TYR A 75 -14.31 6.12 10.65
CA TYR A 75 -12.98 6.68 10.91
C TYR A 75 -11.95 5.57 10.87
N ASN A 76 -10.80 5.87 10.27
CA ASN A 76 -9.66 4.97 10.24
C ASN A 76 -8.39 5.75 10.59
N ASN A 77 -7.57 5.19 11.49
CA ASN A 77 -6.24 5.69 11.79
C ASN A 77 -5.20 4.68 11.28
N HIS A 78 -4.64 4.96 10.11
CA HIS A 78 -3.65 4.09 9.48
C HIS A 78 -2.24 4.48 9.94
N ALA A 79 -1.42 3.48 10.30
CA ALA A 79 -0.06 3.72 10.82
C ALA A 79 0.84 4.56 9.89
N ILE A 80 0.60 4.51 8.57
CA ILE A 80 1.37 5.24 7.56
C ILE A 80 0.64 6.48 7.04
N TYR A 81 -0.68 6.39 6.85
CA TYR A 81 -1.46 7.44 6.17
C TYR A 81 -2.16 8.40 7.15
N GLY A 82 -2.11 8.08 8.44
CA GLY A 82 -2.75 8.86 9.49
C GLY A 82 -4.26 8.68 9.51
N GLU A 83 -4.92 9.72 9.99
CA GLU A 83 -6.37 9.73 10.22
C GLU A 83 -7.14 10.03 8.93
N SER A 84 -8.17 9.24 8.67
CA SER A 84 -9.15 9.47 7.61
C SER A 84 -10.55 9.32 8.17
N THR A 85 -11.43 10.25 7.81
CA THR A 85 -12.85 10.18 8.15
C THR A 85 -13.63 10.10 6.85
N SER A 86 -14.52 9.12 6.75
CA SER A 86 -15.39 8.92 5.61
C SER A 86 -16.84 9.20 6.00
N SER A 87 -17.50 10.00 5.16
CA SER A 87 -18.91 10.32 5.25
C SER A 87 -19.43 10.52 3.83
N PHE A 88 -20.73 10.32 3.65
CA PHE A 88 -21.37 10.59 2.36
C PHE A 88 -22.54 11.57 2.55
N VAL A 89 -22.87 12.27 1.47
CA VAL A 89 -24.06 13.11 1.38
C VAL A 89 -25.02 12.43 0.41
N GLY A 90 -26.25 12.21 0.87
CA GLY A 90 -27.32 11.63 0.07
C GLY A 90 -28.55 12.53 0.08
N GLN A 91 -29.36 12.42 -0.96
CA GLN A 91 -30.67 13.05 -1.05
C GLN A 91 -31.74 11.96 -1.03
N MET A 92 -32.64 12.02 -0.05
CA MET A 92 -33.82 11.16 0.00
C MET A 92 -34.96 11.84 -0.74
N VAL A 93 -35.55 11.13 -1.70
CA VAL A 93 -36.74 11.56 -2.42
C VAL A 93 -37.91 10.70 -1.94
N PRO A 94 -38.99 11.30 -1.40
CA PRO A 94 -40.14 10.53 -1.00
C PRO A 94 -40.89 9.99 -2.23
N ASP A 95 -41.47 8.80 -2.09
CA ASP A 95 -42.29 8.20 -3.16
C ASP A 95 -43.56 9.05 -3.45
N GLN A 96 -44.09 9.71 -2.41
CA GLN A 96 -45.23 10.61 -2.51
C GLN A 96 -44.94 11.91 -1.77
N TYR A 97 -45.18 13.03 -2.46
CA TYR A 97 -45.17 14.35 -1.87
C TYR A 97 -46.50 14.64 -1.18
N SER A 98 -46.44 15.27 -0.01
CA SER A 98 -47.61 15.66 0.80
C SER A 98 -48.57 14.48 1.08
N PRO A 99 -48.10 13.40 1.73
CA PRO A 99 -48.99 12.34 2.18
C PRO A 99 -50.04 12.87 3.17
N ASP A 100 -51.27 12.40 3.05
CA ASP A 100 -52.33 12.62 4.03
C ASP A 100 -52.30 11.47 5.04
N PHE A 101 -52.06 11.81 6.31
CA PHE A 101 -51.98 10.86 7.41
C PHE A 101 -53.27 10.82 8.25
N GLY A 102 -54.30 11.57 7.85
CA GLY A 102 -55.59 11.67 8.55
C GLY A 102 -55.56 12.51 9.82
N ASP A 103 -56.71 12.56 10.50
CA ASP A 103 -56.89 13.31 11.75
C ASP A 103 -56.21 12.61 12.94
N ASN A 104 -55.63 13.40 13.85
CA ASN A 104 -54.95 12.93 15.07
C ASN A 104 -53.77 11.97 14.83
N THR A 105 -53.10 12.07 13.68
CA THR A 105 -51.86 11.32 13.43
C THR A 105 -50.76 11.73 14.40
N VAL A 106 -49.98 10.77 14.87
CA VAL A 106 -48.81 11.00 15.74
C VAL A 106 -47.63 10.26 15.14
N LEU A 107 -46.50 10.96 14.99
CA LEU A 107 -45.25 10.34 14.58
C LEU A 107 -44.78 9.41 15.70
N ASP A 108 -44.67 8.12 15.39
CA ASP A 108 -44.15 7.10 16.31
C ASP A 108 -42.63 6.93 16.15
N SER A 109 -42.18 6.53 14.95
CA SER A 109 -40.77 6.28 14.68
C SER A 109 -40.36 6.64 13.25
N VAL A 110 -39.06 6.90 13.08
CA VAL A 110 -38.40 7.04 11.77
C VAL A 110 -37.28 6.01 11.72
N ILE A 111 -37.34 5.13 10.74
CA ILE A 111 -36.39 4.03 10.57
C ILE A 111 -35.53 4.31 9.34
N LEU A 112 -34.21 4.32 9.51
CA LEU A 112 -33.25 4.38 8.41
C LEU A 112 -32.56 3.02 8.29
N THR A 113 -32.72 2.37 7.14
CA THR A 113 -32.06 1.10 6.83
C THR A 113 -30.87 1.36 5.92
N ILE A 114 -29.67 1.00 6.36
CA ILE A 114 -28.44 1.11 5.57
C ILE A 114 -28.00 -0.32 5.20
N PRO A 115 -28.04 -0.70 3.91
CA PRO A 115 -27.57 -2.01 3.49
C PRO A 115 -26.05 -2.10 3.60
N TYR A 116 -25.55 -3.30 3.90
CA TYR A 116 -24.13 -3.62 3.99
C TYR A 116 -23.84 -4.91 3.22
N PHE A 117 -22.56 -5.12 2.88
CA PHE A 117 -22.13 -6.34 2.21
C PHE A 117 -21.94 -7.49 3.20
N SER A 118 -22.25 -8.70 2.76
CA SER A 118 -22.07 -9.92 3.54
C SER A 118 -21.67 -11.08 2.64
N ARG A 119 -20.93 -12.03 3.19
CA ARG A 119 -20.45 -13.22 2.46
C ARG A 119 -20.79 -14.48 3.25
N GLY A 120 -21.32 -15.50 2.57
CA GLY A 120 -21.55 -16.82 3.16
C GLY A 120 -20.22 -17.55 3.39
N ILE A 121 -20.03 -18.09 4.58
CA ILE A 121 -18.78 -18.76 4.99
C ILE A 121 -18.94 -20.26 5.21
N GLU A 122 -20.14 -20.72 5.58
CA GLU A 122 -20.41 -22.11 5.91
C GLU A 122 -21.88 -22.45 5.60
N THR A 123 -22.11 -23.69 5.16
CA THR A 123 -23.45 -24.27 5.03
C THR A 123 -23.57 -25.39 6.04
N SER A 124 -24.59 -25.31 6.89
CA SER A 124 -24.93 -26.33 7.88
C SER A 124 -25.43 -27.61 7.21
N ASP A 125 -25.42 -28.72 7.94
CA ASP A 125 -26.03 -30.00 7.53
C ASP A 125 -27.55 -29.88 7.31
N GLU A 126 -28.17 -28.82 7.82
CA GLU A 126 -29.59 -28.46 7.65
C GLU A 126 -29.82 -27.47 6.49
N ASP A 127 -28.84 -27.28 5.61
CA ASP A 127 -28.83 -26.34 4.46
C ASP A 127 -28.90 -24.84 4.82
N ASP A 128 -28.72 -24.48 6.10
CA ASP A 128 -28.62 -23.08 6.54
C ASP A 128 -27.24 -22.47 6.25
N ILE A 129 -27.20 -21.23 5.75
CA ILE A 129 -25.95 -20.52 5.44
C ILE A 129 -25.59 -19.54 6.56
N THR A 130 -24.38 -19.68 7.11
CA THR A 130 -23.81 -18.69 8.03
C THR A 130 -23.13 -17.58 7.25
N TYR A 131 -23.44 -16.32 7.59
CA TYR A 131 -22.90 -15.13 6.92
C TYR A 131 -21.94 -14.36 7.81
N GLU A 132 -20.88 -13.84 7.20
CA GLU A 132 -19.93 -12.90 7.78
C GLU A 132 -20.14 -11.51 7.13
N LEU A 133 -19.93 -10.45 7.93
CA LEU A 133 -19.88 -9.10 7.41
C LEU A 133 -18.69 -8.94 6.46
N ASP A 134 -18.95 -8.33 5.30
CA ASP A 134 -17.93 -8.01 4.31
C ASP A 134 -17.71 -6.49 4.27
N SER A 135 -16.51 -6.06 3.86
CA SER A 135 -16.14 -4.64 3.72
C SER A 135 -16.19 -3.82 5.03
N VAL A 136 -15.99 -4.46 6.18
CA VAL A 136 -15.87 -3.82 7.49
C VAL A 136 -14.42 -3.88 7.96
N TYR A 137 -13.86 -2.75 8.36
CA TYR A 137 -12.51 -2.66 8.93
C TYR A 137 -12.58 -2.35 10.42
N GLY A 138 -12.05 -3.25 11.23
CA GLY A 138 -12.05 -3.15 12.69
C GLY A 138 -13.32 -3.70 13.34
N ASP A 139 -13.27 -3.83 14.65
CA ASP A 139 -14.30 -4.44 15.51
C ASP A 139 -14.82 -3.48 16.60
N SER A 140 -14.27 -2.27 16.65
CA SER A 140 -14.61 -1.27 17.66
C SER A 140 -15.94 -0.58 17.33
N PRO A 141 -16.78 -0.26 18.34
CA PRO A 141 -18.03 0.46 18.12
C PRO A 141 -17.81 1.82 17.45
N ILE A 142 -18.63 2.12 16.44
CA ILE A 142 -18.60 3.41 15.74
C ILE A 142 -19.78 4.29 16.16
N LYS A 143 -19.54 5.60 16.27
CA LYS A 143 -20.60 6.59 16.50
C LYS A 143 -21.06 7.14 15.15
N LEU A 144 -22.28 6.77 14.74
CA LEU A 144 -22.92 7.37 13.58
C LEU A 144 -23.68 8.63 13.99
N SER A 145 -23.55 9.69 13.18
CA SER A 145 -24.27 10.94 13.37
C SER A 145 -24.86 11.37 12.04
N ILE A 146 -26.13 11.75 12.03
CA ILE A 146 -26.86 12.15 10.82
C ILE A 146 -27.19 13.62 10.96
N TYR A 147 -26.88 14.38 9.91
CA TYR A 147 -27.10 15.82 9.87
C TYR A 147 -27.93 16.20 8.66
N ARG A 148 -28.83 17.17 8.83
CA ARG A 148 -29.57 17.75 7.73
C ARG A 148 -28.63 18.63 6.89
N ASN A 149 -28.55 18.33 5.59
CA ASN A 149 -27.94 19.20 4.60
C ASN A 149 -29.04 20.01 3.89
N ASN A 150 -28.87 21.33 3.79
CA ASN A 150 -29.83 22.23 3.11
C ASN A 150 -29.47 22.50 1.64
N PHE A 151 -28.54 21.73 1.07
CA PHE A 151 -28.14 21.79 -0.32
C PHE A 151 -28.93 20.77 -1.14
N PHE A 152 -29.43 21.20 -2.31
CA PHE A 152 -30.16 20.34 -3.24
C PHE A 152 -29.19 19.73 -4.26
N LEU A 153 -29.13 18.39 -4.33
CA LEU A 153 -28.29 17.69 -5.29
C LEU A 153 -28.97 17.69 -6.66
N ARG A 154 -28.43 18.48 -7.59
CA ARG A 154 -28.82 18.56 -9.00
C ARG A 154 -28.35 17.32 -9.77
N SER A 155 -29.13 16.95 -10.78
CA SER A 155 -28.77 15.93 -11.77
C SER A 155 -27.96 16.50 -12.94
N PHE A 156 -28.16 17.77 -13.30
CA PHE A 156 -27.51 18.42 -14.45
C PHE A 156 -26.66 19.63 -14.02
N ASP A 157 -25.62 19.93 -14.79
CA ASP A 157 -24.76 21.10 -14.61
C ASP A 157 -25.34 22.32 -15.36
N PRO A 158 -25.75 23.39 -14.67
CA PRO A 158 -26.27 24.58 -15.33
C PRO A 158 -25.21 25.41 -16.07
N TYR A 159 -23.92 25.12 -15.87
CA TYR A 159 -22.80 25.81 -16.53
C TYR A 159 -22.10 24.95 -17.58
N GLY A 160 -22.53 23.68 -17.74
CA GLY A 160 -22.03 22.75 -18.76
C GLY A 160 -22.83 22.78 -20.05
N GLU A 161 -22.58 21.78 -20.90
CA GLU A 161 -23.37 21.49 -22.10
C GLU A 161 -24.75 20.90 -21.73
N PHE A 162 -25.65 20.83 -22.71
CA PHE A 162 -27.06 20.46 -22.49
C PHE A 162 -27.28 19.11 -21.77
N ASP A 163 -26.36 18.16 -21.92
CA ASP A 163 -26.46 16.80 -21.37
C ASP A 163 -25.43 16.53 -20.25
N ASP A 164 -24.78 17.57 -19.76
CA ASP A 164 -23.75 17.42 -18.74
C ASP A 164 -24.38 17.16 -17.37
N SER A 165 -23.96 16.05 -16.75
CA SER A 165 -24.35 15.69 -15.40
C SER A 165 -23.57 16.51 -14.36
N GLN A 166 -24.23 16.88 -13.27
CA GLN A 166 -23.57 17.60 -12.18
C GLN A 166 -22.47 16.74 -11.53
N LYS A 167 -21.26 17.28 -11.48
CA LYS A 167 -20.12 16.70 -10.76
C LYS A 167 -20.09 17.21 -9.32
N TYR A 168 -19.66 16.37 -8.39
CA TYR A 168 -19.40 16.75 -7.00
C TYR A 168 -18.05 16.21 -6.56
N TYR A 169 -17.27 17.06 -5.89
CA TYR A 169 -15.90 16.75 -5.50
C TYR A 169 -15.77 16.51 -3.99
N SER A 170 -14.68 15.85 -3.59
CA SER A 170 -14.43 15.38 -2.23
C SER A 170 -14.33 16.50 -1.17
N ASN A 171 -14.12 17.74 -1.59
CA ASN A 171 -14.13 18.94 -0.73
C ASN A 171 -15.49 19.65 -0.70
N GLY A 172 -16.52 19.12 -1.37
CA GLY A 172 -17.84 19.72 -1.49
C GLY A 172 -17.98 20.79 -2.58
N SER A 173 -16.96 21.00 -3.43
CA SER A 173 -17.07 21.88 -4.60
C SER A 173 -17.84 21.21 -5.75
N LEU A 174 -18.26 22.04 -6.71
CA LEU A 174 -18.92 21.61 -7.95
C LEU A 174 -17.97 21.61 -9.16
N SER A 175 -16.73 22.09 -8.97
CA SER A 175 -15.66 22.16 -9.95
C SER A 175 -14.35 21.64 -9.35
N ASP A 176 -13.48 21.13 -10.22
CA ASP A 176 -12.09 20.77 -9.94
C ASP A 176 -11.17 22.00 -9.79
N LEU A 177 -11.62 23.15 -10.27
CA LEU A 177 -10.98 24.44 -10.10
C LEU A 177 -11.51 25.12 -8.82
N GLU A 178 -10.60 25.54 -7.93
CA GLU A 178 -10.88 26.45 -6.82
C GLU A 178 -11.30 27.85 -7.30
#